data_AF-T0Y3X5-F1
#
_entry.id   AF-T0Y3X5-F1
#
_cell.length_a   1.000
_cell.length_b   1.000
_cell.length_c   1.000
_cell.angle_alpha   90.00
_cell.angle_beta   90.00
_cell.angle_gamma   90.00
#
_symmetry.space_group_name_H-M   'P 1'
#
loop_
_entity.id
_entity.type
_entity.pdbx_description
1 polymer ?
#
loop_
_entity_poly.entity_id
_entity_poly.type
_entity_poly.pdbx_seq_one_letter_code
_entity_poly.pdbx_strand_id
1 'polypeptide(L)'
;MVRAFALPPLENMVQWHERDLANSANERIVLPHAILLTDDLLGKLTEVFAGLRVDPVRMAEEIDRSGGGAMTENLMLALTARGLARADAHELLRRLTRRPQDGPSLAERARADAEVARYVGPAEIDGLLDPARYVAAAAEKTDRVVARLERELDR
;
A
#
# COMPACT_ATOMS: atom_id res chain seq x y z
N MET A 1 17.10 7.47 14.50
CA MET A 1 18.14 7.37 15.54
C MET A 1 18.36 5.92 15.99
N VAL A 2 17.33 5.17 16.41
CA VAL A 2 17.48 3.74 16.80
C VAL A 2 18.25 2.88 15.78
N ARG A 3 17.94 3.01 14.47
CA ARG A 3 18.72 2.32 13.41
C ARG A 3 20.21 2.62 13.44
N ALA A 4 20.62 3.86 13.74
CA ALA A 4 22.03 4.24 13.76
C ALA A 4 22.79 3.59 14.93
N PHE A 5 22.07 3.22 16.00
CA PHE A 5 22.62 2.48 17.14
C PHE A 5 22.85 1.00 16.86
N ALA A 6 22.43 0.47 15.69
CA ALA A 6 22.73 -0.92 15.32
C ALA A 6 24.18 -1.11 14.84
N LEU A 7 24.82 -0.07 14.28
CA LEU A 7 26.15 -0.19 13.70
C LEU A 7 27.27 -0.37 14.74
N PRO A 8 27.34 0.44 15.83
CA PRO A 8 28.43 0.28 16.81
C PRO A 8 28.50 -1.12 17.47
N PRO A 9 27.38 -1.77 17.85
CA PRO A 9 27.41 -3.14 18.36
C PRO A 9 27.89 -4.16 17.33
N LEU A 10 27.63 -3.96 16.03
CA LEU A 10 28.14 -4.84 14.97
C LEU A 10 29.66 -4.70 14.82
N GLU A 11 30.19 -3.49 14.91
CA GLU A 11 31.63 -3.24 14.90
C GLU A 11 32.32 -3.80 16.16
N ASN A 12 31.63 -3.74 17.30
CA ASN A 12 32.10 -4.30 18.58
C ASN A 12 32.18 -5.83 18.66
N MET A 13 31.65 -6.55 17.67
CA MET A 13 31.68 -8.02 17.69
C MET A 13 33.10 -8.57 17.61
N VAL A 14 34.04 -7.83 17.02
CA VAL A 14 35.44 -8.24 16.90
C VAL A 14 36.19 -7.83 18.17
N GLN A 15 36.35 -8.77 19.10
CA GLN A 15 37.02 -8.54 20.37
C GLN A 15 38.42 -9.15 20.40
N TRP A 16 39.31 -8.50 21.15
CA TRP A 16 40.65 -9.01 21.42
C TRP A 16 40.63 -9.86 22.69
N HIS A 17 41.09 -11.11 22.57
CA HIS A 17 41.22 -12.06 23.69
C HIS A 17 39.91 -12.25 24.49
N GLU A 18 39.99 -12.37 25.81
CA GLU A 18 38.85 -12.69 26.69
C GLU A 18 38.02 -11.46 27.11
N ARG A 19 38.57 -10.24 27.00
CA ARG A 19 37.84 -8.98 27.30
C ARG A 19 38.50 -7.76 26.67
N ASP A 20 37.78 -7.13 25.75
CA ASP A 20 38.06 -5.75 25.33
C ASP A 20 37.38 -4.76 26.30
N LEU A 21 37.99 -3.59 26.53
CA LEU A 21 37.38 -2.50 27.30
C LEU A 21 36.71 -1.46 26.39
N ALA A 22 37.09 -1.40 25.11
CA ALA A 22 36.55 -0.45 24.14
C ALA A 22 35.09 -0.75 23.81
N ASN A 23 34.71 -2.03 23.66
CA ASN A 23 33.32 -2.44 23.43
C ASN A 23 32.43 -2.17 24.67
N SER A 24 32.98 -2.23 25.89
CA SER A 24 32.19 -1.99 27.09
C SER A 24 31.84 -0.50 27.21
N ALA A 25 32.73 0.40 26.76
CA ALA A 25 32.52 1.84 26.86
C ALA A 25 31.39 2.34 25.96
N ASN A 26 31.33 1.87 24.70
CA ASN A 26 30.29 2.28 23.77
C ASN A 26 28.96 1.52 23.98
N GLU A 27 28.97 0.25 24.40
CA GLU A 27 27.74 -0.48 24.76
C GLU A 27 26.95 0.22 25.88
N ARG A 28 27.65 0.82 26.86
CA ARG A 28 27.04 1.61 27.94
C ARG A 28 26.32 2.87 27.45
N ILE A 29 26.60 3.32 26.24
CA ILE A 29 25.88 4.43 25.61
C ILE A 29 24.81 3.85 24.70
N VAL A 30 25.21 3.00 23.76
CA VAL A 30 24.34 2.56 22.67
C VAL A 30 23.16 1.73 23.17
N LEU A 31 23.39 0.77 24.07
CA LEU A 31 22.33 -0.12 24.56
C LEU A 31 21.22 0.62 25.33
N PRO A 32 21.52 1.40 26.39
CA PRO A 32 20.45 2.08 27.13
C PRO A 32 19.73 3.11 26.26
N HIS A 33 20.42 3.84 25.39
CA HIS A 33 19.77 4.80 24.51
C HIS A 33 18.90 4.13 23.45
N ALA A 34 19.33 2.99 22.87
CA ALA A 34 18.51 2.23 21.94
C ALA A 34 17.24 1.69 22.61
N ILE A 35 17.34 1.17 23.84
CA ILE A 35 16.21 0.67 24.63
C ILE A 35 15.23 1.82 24.92
N LEU A 36 15.69 2.92 25.50
CA LEU A 36 14.84 4.07 25.87
C LEU A 36 14.14 4.68 24.67
N LEU A 37 14.84 4.85 23.55
CA LEU A 37 14.22 5.37 22.33
C LEU A 37 13.20 4.38 21.73
N THR A 38 13.45 3.08 21.84
CA THR A 38 12.50 2.06 21.35
C THR A 38 11.25 2.04 22.22
N ASP A 39 11.39 2.15 23.54
CA ASP A 39 10.26 2.28 24.47
C ASP A 39 9.39 3.49 24.15
N ASP A 40 9.99 4.68 23.99
CA ASP A 40 9.28 5.90 23.60
C ASP A 40 8.57 5.76 22.23
N LEU A 41 9.20 5.09 21.26
CA LEU A 41 8.56 4.81 19.97
C LEU A 41 7.36 3.89 20.11
N LEU A 42 7.44 2.84 20.93
CA LEU A 42 6.33 1.92 21.18
C LEU A 42 5.17 2.61 21.91
N GLY A 43 5.48 3.47 22.88
CA GLY A 43 4.48 4.30 23.58
C GLY A 43 3.72 5.21 22.59
N LYS A 44 4.45 5.96 21.76
CA LYS A 44 3.86 6.84 20.73
C LYS A 44 3.06 6.08 19.68
N LEU A 45 3.54 4.91 19.24
CA LEU A 45 2.79 4.06 18.32
C LEU A 45 1.47 3.62 18.94
N THR A 46 1.49 3.23 20.22
CA THR A 46 0.28 2.87 20.96
C THR A 46 -0.72 4.03 21.01
N GLU A 47 -0.27 5.25 21.32
CA GLU A 47 -1.11 6.44 21.33
C GLU A 47 -1.72 6.73 19.95
N VAL A 48 -0.90 6.67 18.88
CA VAL A 48 -1.36 6.89 17.51
C VAL A 48 -2.41 5.86 17.12
N PHE A 49 -2.17 4.56 17.35
CA PHE A 49 -3.13 3.53 16.99
C PHE A 49 -4.39 3.55 17.86
N ALA A 50 -4.30 3.93 19.13
CA ALA A 50 -5.46 4.09 20.01
C ALA A 50 -6.35 5.28 19.60
N GLY A 51 -5.74 6.35 19.08
CA GLY A 51 -6.43 7.58 18.67
C GLY A 51 -6.69 7.71 17.17
N LEU A 52 -6.32 6.72 16.35
CA LEU A 52 -6.39 6.80 14.90
C LEU A 52 -7.83 6.99 14.42
N ARG A 53 -8.09 8.09 13.71
CA ARG A 53 -9.37 8.35 13.04
C ARG A 53 -9.18 8.21 11.54
N VAL A 54 -9.90 7.27 10.94
CA VAL A 54 -9.96 7.09 9.49
C VAL A 54 -11.15 7.89 8.97
N ASP A 55 -10.94 8.60 7.86
CA ASP A 55 -11.97 9.36 7.14
C ASP A 55 -12.27 8.68 5.80
N PRO A 56 -13.31 7.82 5.73
CA PRO A 56 -13.65 7.11 4.51
C PRO A 56 -14.13 8.03 3.39
N VAL A 57 -14.71 9.19 3.73
CA VAL A 57 -15.20 10.16 2.74
C VAL A 57 -14.00 10.75 2.02
N ARG A 58 -13.01 11.22 2.77
CA ARG A 58 -11.77 11.73 2.19
C ARG A 58 -11.02 10.65 1.41
N MET A 59 -10.99 9.40 1.88
CA MET A 59 -10.38 8.30 1.10
C MET A 59 -11.03 8.13 -0.28
N ALA A 60 -12.37 8.15 -0.34
CA ALA A 60 -13.09 8.05 -1.62
C ALA A 60 -12.80 9.24 -2.53
N GLU A 61 -12.88 10.47 -1.99
CA GLU A 61 -12.57 11.69 -2.74
C GLU A 61 -11.15 11.66 -3.34
N GLU A 62 -10.16 11.25 -2.55
CA GLU A 62 -8.75 11.15 -2.98
C GLU A 62 -8.56 10.15 -4.13
N ILE A 63 -9.26 9.02 -4.08
CA ILE A 63 -9.23 8.02 -5.16
C ILE A 63 -9.89 8.60 -6.42
N ASP A 64 -11.03 9.27 -6.27
CA ASP A 64 -11.78 9.87 -7.38
C ASP A 64 -11.01 11.02 -8.03
N ARG A 65 -10.16 11.75 -7.30
CA ARG A 65 -9.26 12.78 -7.86
C ARG A 65 -8.31 12.25 -8.93
N SER A 66 -8.02 10.94 -8.94
CA SER A 66 -7.26 10.30 -10.03
C SER A 66 -8.03 10.24 -11.36
N GLY A 67 -9.32 10.61 -11.37
CA GLY A 67 -10.19 10.59 -12.55
C GLY A 67 -10.46 9.18 -13.08
N GLY A 68 -10.38 8.17 -12.20
CA GLY A 68 -10.47 6.75 -12.53
C GLY A 68 -9.14 6.11 -12.95
N GLY A 69 -8.03 6.86 -12.94
CA GLY A 69 -6.70 6.36 -13.33
C GLY A 69 -6.28 5.11 -12.54
N ALA A 70 -6.60 5.05 -11.25
CA ALA A 70 -6.31 3.88 -10.40
C ALA A 70 -6.99 2.58 -10.90
N MET A 71 -8.13 2.69 -11.57
CA MET A 71 -8.94 1.54 -12.02
C MET A 71 -8.68 1.11 -13.47
N THR A 72 -7.75 1.80 -14.15
CA THR A 72 -7.35 1.51 -15.53
C THR A 72 -6.93 0.06 -15.71
N GLU A 73 -6.17 -0.51 -14.77
CA GLU A 73 -5.74 -1.90 -14.87
C GLU A 73 -6.92 -2.89 -14.90
N ASN A 74 -7.93 -2.68 -14.05
CA ASN A 74 -9.09 -3.57 -13.97
C ASN A 74 -9.86 -3.60 -15.29
N LEU A 75 -10.08 -2.44 -15.91
CA LEU A 75 -10.71 -2.35 -17.23
C LEU A 75 -9.84 -3.04 -18.31
N MET A 76 -8.52 -2.87 -18.28
CA MET A 76 -7.61 -3.53 -19.23
C MET A 76 -7.66 -5.05 -19.11
N LEU A 77 -7.66 -5.58 -17.89
CA LEU A 77 -7.79 -7.01 -17.62
C LEU A 77 -9.15 -7.54 -18.12
N ALA A 78 -10.24 -6.81 -17.87
CA ALA A 78 -11.57 -7.19 -18.34
C ALA A 78 -11.69 -7.22 -19.88
N LEU A 79 -11.02 -6.30 -20.57
CA LEU A 79 -10.96 -6.26 -22.04
C LEU A 79 -10.12 -7.42 -22.60
N THR A 80 -8.95 -7.68 -22.00
CA THR A 80 -8.06 -8.76 -22.45
C THR A 80 -8.65 -10.14 -22.21
N ALA A 81 -9.34 -10.34 -21.09
CA ALA A 81 -10.08 -11.58 -20.80
C ALA A 81 -11.19 -11.88 -21.84
N ARG A 82 -11.66 -10.85 -22.55
CA ARG A 82 -12.70 -10.96 -23.59
C ARG A 82 -12.15 -11.00 -25.02
N GLY A 83 -10.84 -11.16 -25.17
CA GLY A 83 -10.21 -11.41 -26.46
C GLY A 83 -9.56 -10.20 -27.12
N LEU A 84 -9.56 -9.02 -26.48
CA LEU A 84 -8.72 -7.91 -26.96
C LEU A 84 -7.25 -8.23 -26.68
N ALA A 85 -6.36 -8.08 -27.67
CA ALA A 85 -4.94 -8.32 -27.43
C ALA A 85 -4.40 -7.33 -26.39
N ARG A 86 -3.47 -7.79 -25.54
CA ARG A 86 -2.93 -6.97 -24.44
C ARG A 86 -2.31 -5.64 -24.91
N ALA A 87 -1.62 -5.66 -26.05
CA ALA A 87 -1.04 -4.45 -26.64
C ALA A 87 -2.12 -3.44 -27.03
N ASP A 88 -3.20 -3.91 -27.66
CA ASP A 88 -4.32 -3.08 -28.10
C ASP A 88 -5.10 -2.54 -26.89
N ALA A 89 -5.36 -3.37 -25.88
CA ALA A 89 -6.00 -2.95 -24.64
C ALA A 89 -5.18 -1.87 -23.90
N HIS A 90 -3.85 -2.01 -23.92
CA HIS A 90 -2.95 -1.03 -23.31
C HIS A 90 -2.99 0.30 -24.07
N GLU A 91 -2.94 0.28 -25.41
CA GLU A 91 -3.01 1.51 -26.21
C GLU A 91 -4.39 2.18 -26.11
N LEU A 92 -5.46 1.39 -26.12
CA LEU A 92 -6.83 1.84 -25.89
C LEU A 92 -6.95 2.58 -24.55
N LEU A 93 -6.43 1.99 -23.48
CA LEU A 93 -6.48 2.63 -22.17
C LEU A 93 -5.53 3.82 -22.04
N ARG A 94 -4.38 3.82 -22.73
CA ARG A 94 -3.48 4.98 -22.81
C ARG A 94 -4.13 6.16 -23.55
N ARG A 95 -4.93 5.88 -24.59
CA ARG A 95 -5.75 6.87 -25.28
C ARG A 95 -6.84 7.38 -24.35
N LEU A 96 -7.56 6.48 -23.70
CA LEU A 96 -8.65 6.84 -22.81
C LEU A 96 -8.16 7.57 -21.57
N THR A 97 -7.00 7.28 -20.98
CA THR A 97 -6.53 7.93 -19.75
C THR A 97 -5.87 9.30 -19.96
N ARG A 98 -5.55 9.68 -21.20
CA ARG A 98 -5.04 11.02 -21.51
C ARG A 98 -6.16 12.06 -21.37
N ARG A 99 -6.21 12.70 -20.20
CA ARG A 99 -7.20 13.70 -19.80
C ARG A 99 -6.60 15.13 -19.79
N PRO A 100 -7.28 16.14 -20.37
CA PRO A 100 -7.12 17.55 -19.97
C PRO A 100 -7.77 17.78 -18.59
N GLN A 101 -7.20 18.64 -17.74
CA GLN A 101 -7.60 18.76 -16.32
C GLN A 101 -9.12 18.92 -16.04
N ASP A 102 -9.89 19.47 -17.00
CA ASP A 102 -11.35 19.68 -16.90
C ASP A 102 -12.19 18.78 -17.82
N GLY A 103 -11.62 17.71 -18.36
CA GLY A 103 -12.32 16.77 -19.26
C GLY A 103 -13.22 15.76 -18.53
N PRO A 104 -14.07 15.02 -19.28
CA PRO A 104 -14.91 13.95 -18.74
C PRO A 104 -14.07 12.88 -18.02
N SER A 105 -14.67 12.16 -17.08
CA SER A 105 -14.08 11.04 -16.32
C SER A 105 -13.70 9.85 -17.20
N LEU A 106 -12.87 8.94 -16.69
CA LEU A 106 -12.56 7.69 -17.41
C LEU A 106 -13.80 6.86 -17.70
N ALA A 107 -14.75 6.81 -16.77
CA ALA A 107 -16.01 6.07 -16.95
C ALA A 107 -16.83 6.63 -18.11
N GLU A 108 -16.99 7.95 -18.22
CA GLU A 108 -17.70 8.57 -19.33
C GLU A 108 -17.03 8.30 -20.68
N ARG A 109 -15.71 8.43 -20.74
CA ARG A 109 -14.95 8.17 -21.97
C ARG A 109 -15.02 6.70 -22.39
N ALA A 110 -14.93 5.78 -21.43
CA ALA A 110 -15.04 4.35 -21.68
C ALA A 110 -16.43 3.96 -22.18
N ARG A 111 -17.51 4.55 -21.64
CA ARG A 111 -18.88 4.31 -22.11
C ARG A 111 -19.13 4.85 -23.52
N ALA A 112 -18.46 5.96 -23.89
CA ALA A 112 -18.59 6.58 -25.20
C ALA A 112 -17.71 5.93 -26.29
N ASP A 113 -16.72 5.13 -25.90
CA ASP A 113 -15.77 4.51 -26.83
C ASP A 113 -16.35 3.23 -27.45
N ALA A 114 -16.51 3.24 -28.78
CA ALA A 114 -17.09 2.13 -29.52
C ALA A 114 -16.24 0.85 -29.46
N GLU A 115 -14.94 0.95 -29.23
CA GLU A 115 -14.03 -0.18 -29.10
C GLU A 115 -14.23 -0.87 -27.75
N VAL A 116 -14.38 -0.10 -26.67
CA VAL A 116 -14.72 -0.62 -25.33
C VAL A 116 -16.10 -1.29 -25.34
N ALA A 117 -17.09 -0.65 -25.97
CA ALA A 117 -18.47 -1.13 -26.02
C ALA A 117 -18.63 -2.49 -26.73
N ARG A 118 -17.65 -2.92 -27.55
CA ARG A 118 -17.64 -4.25 -28.18
C ARG A 118 -17.39 -5.38 -27.18
N TYR A 119 -16.79 -5.09 -26.04
CA TYR A 119 -16.39 -6.08 -25.04
C TYR A 119 -17.16 -5.93 -23.73
N VAL A 120 -17.42 -4.70 -23.29
CA VAL A 120 -17.95 -4.41 -21.95
C VAL A 120 -19.14 -3.46 -22.07
N GLY A 121 -20.26 -3.80 -21.42
CA GLY A 121 -21.46 -2.97 -21.42
C GLY A 121 -21.38 -1.77 -20.46
N PRO A 122 -22.23 -0.74 -20.62
CA PRO A 122 -22.18 0.49 -19.80
C PRO A 122 -22.31 0.26 -18.29
N ALA A 123 -23.18 -0.65 -17.85
CA ALA A 123 -23.37 -0.97 -16.45
C ALA A 123 -22.17 -1.76 -15.86
N GLU A 124 -21.47 -2.52 -16.70
CA GLU A 124 -20.30 -3.29 -16.28
C GLU A 124 -19.07 -2.38 -16.13
N ILE A 125 -18.95 -1.35 -16.97
CA ILE A 125 -17.89 -0.32 -16.85
C ILE A 125 -17.90 0.30 -15.45
N ASP A 126 -19.08 0.57 -14.89
CA ASP A 126 -19.20 1.15 -13.55
C ASP A 126 -18.75 0.19 -12.46
N GLY A 127 -19.02 -1.10 -12.60
CA GLY A 127 -18.51 -2.12 -11.69
C GLY A 127 -16.99 -2.30 -11.80
N LEU A 128 -16.42 -2.17 -13.00
CA LEU A 128 -14.97 -2.31 -13.22
C LEU A 128 -14.18 -1.08 -12.73
N LEU A 129 -14.82 0.09 -12.73
CA LEU A 129 -14.23 1.35 -12.27
C LEU A 129 -14.59 1.69 -10.83
N ASP A 130 -15.29 0.82 -10.11
CA ASP A 130 -15.57 0.92 -8.67
C ASP A 130 -14.35 0.44 -7.85
N PRO A 131 -13.65 1.35 -7.14
CA PRO A 131 -12.48 1.00 -6.35
C PRO A 131 -12.75 -0.03 -5.25
N ALA A 132 -13.97 -0.03 -4.69
CA ALA A 132 -14.34 -0.96 -3.61
C ALA A 132 -14.38 -2.42 -4.11
N ARG A 133 -14.56 -2.63 -5.42
CA ARG A 133 -14.59 -3.97 -6.04
C ARG A 133 -13.22 -4.46 -6.48
N TYR A 134 -12.21 -3.60 -6.52
CA TYR A 134 -10.85 -3.93 -6.98
C TYR A 134 -9.83 -3.95 -5.82
N VAL A 135 -10.20 -4.57 -4.70
CA VAL A 135 -9.35 -4.70 -3.49
C VAL A 135 -8.66 -6.08 -3.36
N ALA A 136 -8.93 -7.00 -4.31
CA ALA A 136 -8.36 -8.34 -4.36
C ALA A 136 -8.42 -9.06 -2.99
N ALA A 137 -7.34 -9.71 -2.57
CA ALA A 137 -7.25 -10.46 -1.32
C ALA A 137 -6.98 -9.57 -0.08
N ALA A 138 -7.27 -8.26 -0.12
CA ALA A 138 -6.98 -7.35 1.01
C ALA A 138 -7.68 -7.79 2.30
N ALA A 139 -8.98 -8.11 2.24
CA ALA A 139 -9.75 -8.60 3.38
C ALA A 139 -9.19 -9.93 3.90
N GLU A 140 -9.06 -10.92 3.02
CA GLU A 140 -8.52 -12.25 3.37
C GLU A 140 -7.13 -12.17 4.04
N LYS A 141 -6.22 -11.35 3.49
CA LYS A 141 -4.89 -11.15 4.08
C LYS A 141 -4.96 -10.52 5.47
N THR A 142 -5.89 -9.60 5.67
CA THR A 142 -6.11 -8.93 6.96
C THR A 142 -6.64 -9.93 7.97
N ASP A 143 -7.68 -10.67 7.62
CA ASP A 143 -8.30 -11.70 8.47
C ASP A 143 -7.28 -12.78 8.88
N ARG A 144 -6.42 -13.19 7.94
CA ARG A 144 -5.36 -14.17 8.22
C ARG A 144 -4.35 -13.67 9.26
N VAL A 145 -3.98 -12.39 9.21
CA VAL A 145 -3.05 -11.79 10.18
C VAL A 145 -3.74 -11.65 11.54
N VAL A 146 -4.99 -11.17 11.57
CA VAL A 146 -5.78 -11.05 12.81
C VAL A 146 -5.93 -12.41 13.49
N ALA A 147 -6.38 -13.43 12.76
CA ALA A 147 -6.56 -14.77 13.30
C ALA A 147 -5.24 -15.39 13.81
N ARG A 148 -4.11 -15.07 13.18
CA ARG A 148 -2.79 -15.49 13.69
C ARG A 148 -2.48 -14.83 15.02
N LEU A 149 -2.68 -13.52 15.12
CA LEU A 149 -2.38 -12.75 16.33
C LEU A 149 -3.29 -13.14 17.50
N GLU A 150 -4.57 -13.42 17.26
CA GLU A 150 -5.49 -13.90 18.30
C GLU A 150 -4.99 -15.20 18.93
N ARG A 151 -4.57 -16.17 18.11
CA ARG A 151 -3.98 -17.43 18.59
C ARG A 151 -2.68 -17.25 19.37
N GLU A 152 -1.84 -16.29 18.99
CA GLU A 152 -0.54 -16.04 19.63
C GLU A 152 -0.66 -15.25 20.94
N LEU A 153 -1.72 -14.47 21.10
CA LEU A 153 -1.93 -13.56 22.24
C LEU A 153 -2.79 -14.15 23.36
N ASP A 154 -3.08 -15.46 23.34
CA ASP A 154 -4.01 -16.14 24.27
C ASP A 154 -5.36 -15.38 24.41
N ARG A 155 -5.95 -15.02 23.26
CA ARG A 155 -7.32 -14.52 23.15
C ARG A 155 -8.18 -15.47 22.34
#